data_AF-A0A839FPL7-F1
#
_entry.id   AF-A0A839FPL7-F1
#
_cell.length_a   1.000
_cell.length_b   1.000
_cell.length_c   1.000
_cell.angle_alpha   90.00
_cell.angle_beta   90.00
_cell.angle_gamma   90.00
#
_symmetry.space_group_name_H-M   'P 1'
#
loop_
_entity.id
_entity.type
_entity.pdbx_description
1 polymer ?
#
loop_
_entity_poly.entity_id
_entity_poly.type
_entity_poly.pdbx_seq_one_letter_code
_entity_poly.pdbx_strand_id
1 'polypeptide(L)'
;MSSTPSPASPARLPALSWLMSLAFAPNRVMAYLSVPVAMMILLPYAIRRQVYESTDGNGMVIFGPYRLGKDMAILVVLLLPALVLYFWVMVTFGPTYASILWAVGMGLLGIGLAAIGPWIHGDAHRV
;
A
#
# COMPACT_ATOMS: atom_id res chain seq x y z
N MET A 1 -29.49 -6.17 -10.09
CA MET A 1 -28.50 -5.49 -10.95
C MET A 1 -27.13 -5.99 -10.54
N SER A 2 -26.50 -6.84 -11.34
CA SER A 2 -25.16 -7.36 -11.03
C SER A 2 -24.13 -6.29 -11.38
N SER A 3 -23.64 -5.55 -10.38
CA SER A 3 -22.43 -4.76 -10.56
C SER A 3 -21.28 -5.73 -10.77
N THR A 4 -20.80 -5.86 -12.00
CA THR A 4 -19.57 -6.60 -12.28
C THR A 4 -18.45 -5.94 -11.49
N PRO A 5 -17.79 -6.66 -10.57
CA PRO A 5 -16.69 -6.10 -9.80
C PRO A 5 -15.59 -5.69 -10.76
N SER A 6 -15.21 -4.41 -10.73
CA SER A 6 -14.13 -3.87 -11.56
C SER A 6 -12.80 -4.06 -10.83
N PRO A 7 -11.72 -4.47 -11.53
CA PRO A 7 -10.41 -4.53 -10.91
C PRO A 7 -10.02 -3.14 -10.41
N ALA A 8 -9.61 -3.08 -9.14
CA ALA A 8 -9.26 -1.84 -8.48
C ALA A 8 -8.04 -1.20 -9.15
N SER A 9 -8.09 0.12 -9.31
CA SER A 9 -6.97 0.87 -9.87
C SER A 9 -5.76 0.78 -8.93
N PRO A 10 -4.53 0.60 -9.45
CA PRO A 10 -3.32 0.65 -8.63
C PRO A 10 -3.14 2.02 -7.94
N ALA A 11 -3.77 3.09 -8.43
CA ALA A 11 -3.77 4.38 -7.73
C ALA A 11 -4.57 4.35 -6.41
N ARG A 12 -5.51 3.40 -6.24
CA ARG A 12 -6.30 3.20 -5.02
C ARG A 12 -5.63 2.25 -4.02
N LEU A 13 -4.47 1.68 -4.34
CA LEU A 13 -3.71 0.81 -3.43
C LEU A 13 -3.60 1.33 -2.00
N PRO A 14 -3.29 2.62 -1.78
CA PRO A 14 -3.20 3.15 -0.42
C PRO A 14 -4.54 3.11 0.35
N ALA A 15 -5.65 3.45 -0.31
CA ALA A 15 -6.99 3.38 0.28
C ALA A 15 -7.40 1.93 0.58
N LEU A 16 -7.05 1.00 -0.33
CA LEU A 16 -7.31 -0.43 -0.16
C LEU A 16 -6.48 -1.04 0.98
N SER A 17 -5.22 -0.62 1.13
CA SER A 17 -4.38 -1.02 2.26
C SER A 17 -4.92 -0.49 3.58
N TRP A 18 -5.50 0.71 3.58
CA TRP A 18 -6.17 1.26 4.76
C TRP A 18 -7.41 0.46 5.14
N LEU A 19 -8.27 0.11 4.18
CA LEU A 19 -9.45 -0.75 4.42
C LEU A 19 -9.04 -2.12 4.98
N MET A 20 -8.01 -2.73 4.40
CA MET A 20 -7.47 -3.99 4.90
C MET A 20 -6.93 -3.84 6.34
N SER A 21 -6.17 -2.78 6.62
CA SER A 21 -5.65 -2.50 7.96
C SER A 21 -6.75 -2.27 8.99
N LEU A 22 -7.82 -1.54 8.64
CA LEU A 22 -8.98 -1.33 9.51
C LEU A 22 -9.73 -2.63 9.80
N ALA A 23 -9.77 -3.57 8.86
CA ALA A 23 -10.42 -4.86 9.04
C ALA A 23 -9.67 -5.77 10.03
N PHE A 24 -8.35 -5.65 10.14
CA PHE A 24 -7.51 -6.52 10.98
C PHE A 24 -7.01 -5.86 12.27
N ALA A 25 -7.08 -4.52 12.39
CA ALA A 25 -6.56 -3.82 13.56
C ALA A 25 -7.65 -3.57 14.63
N PRO A 26 -7.33 -3.75 15.92
CA PRO A 26 -8.28 -3.50 17.02
C PRO A 26 -8.53 -2.01 17.28
N ASN A 27 -7.62 -1.13 16.85
CA ASN A 27 -7.76 0.32 16.99
C ASN A 27 -7.13 1.06 15.80
N ARG A 28 -7.50 2.34 15.62
CA ARG A 28 -7.06 3.15 14.47
C ARG A 28 -5.55 3.37 14.42
N VAL A 29 -4.87 3.40 15.57
CA VAL A 29 -3.42 3.58 15.65
C VAL A 29 -2.70 2.33 15.11
N MET A 30 -3.15 1.14 15.49
CA MET A 30 -2.65 -0.11 14.92
C MET A 30 -3.02 -0.26 13.45
N ALA A 31 -4.17 0.27 13.03
CA ALA A 31 -4.51 0.33 11.61
C ALA A 31 -3.47 1.15 10.84
N TYR A 32 -3.12 2.36 11.31
CA TYR A 32 -2.06 3.19 10.70
C TYR A 32 -0.70 2.51 10.63
N LEU A 33 -0.28 1.84 11.69
CA LEU A 33 1.02 1.13 11.72
C LEU A 33 1.04 -0.09 10.80
N SER A 34 -0.11 -0.72 10.55
CA SER A 34 -0.21 -1.90 9.69
C SER A 34 -0.39 -1.57 8.21
N VAL A 35 -0.72 -0.31 7.85
CA VAL A 35 -0.93 0.08 6.44
C VAL A 35 0.26 -0.24 5.55
N PRO A 36 1.53 0.05 5.92
CA PRO A 36 2.67 -0.28 5.07
C PRO A 36 2.75 -1.79 4.79
N VAL A 37 2.43 -2.62 5.79
CA VAL A 37 2.42 -4.08 5.67
C VAL A 37 1.27 -4.53 4.77
N ALA A 38 0.06 -3.99 4.96
CA ALA A 38 -1.09 -4.26 4.10
C ALA A 38 -0.81 -3.84 2.66
N MET A 39 -0.13 -2.72 2.45
CA MET A 39 0.26 -2.20 1.15
C MET A 39 1.26 -3.13 0.46
N MET A 40 2.27 -3.63 1.18
CA MET A 40 3.20 -4.64 0.67
C MET A 40 2.50 -5.95 0.28
N ILE A 41 1.52 -6.38 1.07
CA ILE A 41 0.74 -7.59 0.78
C ILE A 41 -0.12 -7.38 -0.47
N LEU A 42 -0.76 -6.23 -0.61
CA LEU A 42 -1.69 -5.94 -1.71
C LEU A 42 -1.00 -5.59 -3.03
N LEU A 43 0.21 -5.02 -2.98
CA LEU A 43 0.95 -4.58 -4.16
C LEU A 43 1.06 -5.65 -5.27
N PRO A 44 1.49 -6.90 -5.00
CA PRO A 44 1.56 -7.95 -6.02
C PRO A 44 0.18 -8.34 -6.57
N TYR A 45 -0.89 -8.28 -5.77
CA TYR A 45 -2.26 -8.56 -6.25
C TYR A 45 -2.81 -7.43 -7.10
N ALA A 46 -2.53 -6.18 -6.75
CA ALA A 46 -2.96 -5.02 -7.52
C ALA A 46 -2.24 -4.92 -8.87
N ILE A 47 -0.93 -5.21 -8.91
CA ILE A 47 -0.17 -5.31 -10.18
C ILE A 47 -0.79 -6.37 -11.11
N ARG A 48 -1.28 -7.48 -10.54
CA ARG A 48 -1.96 -8.54 -11.29
C ARG A 48 -3.44 -8.27 -11.58
N ARG A 49 -3.98 -7.11 -11.18
CA ARG A 49 -5.41 -6.76 -11.30
C ARG A 49 -6.34 -7.79 -10.66
N GLN A 50 -5.89 -8.40 -9.55
CA GLN A 50 -6.63 -9.41 -8.80
C GLN A 50 -7.39 -8.85 -7.60
N VAL A 51 -7.26 -7.54 -7.37
CA VAL A 51 -7.96 -6.84 -6.29
C VAL A 51 -9.20 -6.18 -6.88
N TYR A 52 -10.34 -6.41 -6.27
CA TYR A 52 -11.63 -5.87 -6.68
C TYR A 52 -12.23 -5.08 -5.54
N GLU A 53 -12.69 -3.88 -5.83
CA GLU A 53 -13.34 -3.00 -4.87
C GLU A 53 -14.86 -3.22 -4.94
N SER A 54 -15.51 -3.23 -3.78
CA SER A 54 -16.97 -3.20 -3.72
C SER A 54 -17.48 -1.87 -4.29
N THR A 55 -18.64 -1.88 -4.94
CA THR A 55 -19.26 -0.66 -5.49
C THR A 55 -19.55 0.40 -4.43
N ASP A 56 -19.66 -0.01 -3.17
CA ASP A 56 -19.95 0.88 -2.04
C ASP A 56 -18.67 1.45 -1.40
N GLY A 57 -17.48 1.14 -1.92
CA GLY A 57 -16.19 1.63 -1.41
C GLY A 57 -15.80 1.12 -0.01
N ASN A 58 -16.66 0.32 0.63
CA ASN A 58 -16.48 -0.18 1.99
C ASN A 58 -15.85 -1.57 2.10
N GLY A 59 -15.51 -2.20 0.99
CA GLY A 59 -15.03 -3.57 0.98
C GLY A 59 -14.16 -3.88 -0.22
N MET A 60 -13.32 -4.90 -0.08
CA MET A 60 -12.41 -5.35 -1.12
C MET A 60 -12.35 -6.88 -1.10
N VAL A 61 -12.26 -7.48 -2.29
CA VAL A 61 -12.08 -8.92 -2.46
C VAL A 61 -10.90 -9.18 -3.38
N ILE A 62 -10.09 -10.18 -3.05
CA ILE A 62 -8.96 -10.59 -3.87
C ILE A 62 -9.32 -11.91 -4.56
N PHE A 63 -9.32 -11.92 -5.89
CA PHE A 63 -9.57 -13.11 -6.69
C PHE A 63 -8.29 -13.54 -7.40
N GLY A 64 -7.71 -14.66 -6.96
CA GLY A 64 -6.56 -15.25 -7.62
C GLY A 64 -5.89 -16.35 -6.80
N PRO A 65 -5.18 -17.29 -7.46
CA PRO A 65 -4.40 -18.29 -6.75
C PRO A 65 -3.25 -17.61 -6.00
N TYR A 66 -3.06 -17.99 -4.74
CA TYR A 66 -1.91 -17.57 -3.94
C TYR A 66 -0.62 -18.07 -4.61
N ARG A 67 0.27 -17.15 -5.01
CA ARG A 67 1.54 -17.47 -5.68
C ARG A 67 2.70 -16.77 -4.99
N LEU A 68 3.03 -17.25 -3.79
CA LEU A 68 4.10 -16.70 -2.94
C LEU A 68 5.39 -16.40 -3.72
N GLY A 69 5.86 -17.33 -4.54
CA GLY A 69 7.11 -17.14 -5.30
C GLY A 69 7.06 -15.97 -6.29
N LYS A 70 5.91 -15.78 -6.97
CA LYS A 70 5.73 -14.66 -7.90
C LYS A 70 5.57 -13.33 -7.15
N ASP A 71 4.96 -13.38 -5.97
CA ASP A 71 4.70 -12.20 -5.13
C ASP A 71 6.01 -11.68 -4.54
N MET A 72 6.85 -12.61 -4.07
CA MET A 72 8.21 -12.29 -3.64
C MET A 72 9.07 -11.78 -4.79
N ALA A 73 8.97 -12.36 -5.98
CA ALA A 73 9.70 -11.86 -7.15
C ALA A 73 9.30 -10.42 -7.51
N ILE A 74 7.99 -10.10 -7.47
CA ILE A 74 7.49 -8.74 -7.70
C ILE A 74 8.03 -7.78 -6.63
N LEU A 75 7.96 -8.16 -5.36
CA LEU A 75 8.47 -7.33 -4.26
C LEU A 75 9.98 -7.12 -4.36
N VAL A 76 10.75 -8.16 -4.69
CA VAL A 76 12.20 -8.06 -4.90
C VAL A 76 12.51 -7.12 -6.05
N VAL A 77 11.88 -7.28 -7.22
CA VAL A 77 12.11 -6.41 -8.38
C VAL A 77 11.79 -4.94 -8.05
N LEU A 78 10.79 -4.70 -7.19
CA LEU A 78 10.36 -3.35 -6.83
C LEU A 78 11.23 -2.71 -5.73
N LEU A 79 11.71 -3.51 -4.77
CA LEU A 79 12.53 -3.06 -3.65
C LEU A 79 14.03 -3.05 -3.97
N LEU A 80 14.50 -3.88 -4.90
CA LEU A 80 15.92 -4.01 -5.24
C LEU A 80 16.53 -2.70 -5.76
N PRO A 81 15.88 -1.90 -6.64
CA PRO A 81 16.40 -0.59 -7.03
C PRO A 81 16.55 0.37 -5.85
N ALA A 82 15.59 0.36 -4.92
CA ALA A 82 15.66 1.19 -3.71
C ALA A 82 16.78 0.75 -2.77
N LEU A 83 16.98 -0.57 -2.63
CA LEU A 83 18.08 -1.15 -1.86
C LEU A 83 19.44 -0.80 -2.48
N VAL A 84 19.58 -0.94 -3.79
CA VAL A 84 20.80 -0.59 -4.54
C VAL A 84 21.12 0.89 -4.37
N LEU A 85 20.12 1.76 -4.50
CA LEU A 85 20.28 3.21 -4.29
C LEU A 85 20.71 3.53 -2.85
N TYR A 86 20.07 2.91 -1.85
CA TYR A 86 20.43 3.08 -0.44
C TYR A 86 21.89 2.68 -0.18
N PHE A 87 22.30 1.50 -0.65
CA PHE A 87 23.69 1.03 -0.49
C PHE A 87 24.68 1.92 -1.25
N TRP A 88 24.34 2.34 -2.47
CA TRP A 88 25.18 3.24 -3.24
C TRP A 88 25.41 4.56 -2.50
N VAL A 89 24.37 5.17 -1.92
CA VAL A 89 24.49 6.38 -1.12
C VAL A 89 25.29 6.12 0.17
N MET A 90 25.03 4.99 0.83
CA MET A 90 25.72 4.62 2.07
C MET A 90 27.23 4.46 1.86
N VAL A 91 27.64 3.83 0.76
CA VAL A 91 29.05 3.63 0.41
C VAL A 91 29.71 4.92 -0.08
N THR A 92 28.99 5.75 -0.85
CA THR A 92 29.57 6.93 -1.51
C THR A 92 29.62 8.16 -0.58
N PHE A 93 28.58 8.38 0.21
CA PHE A 93 28.40 9.59 1.02
C PHE A 93 28.40 9.30 2.53
N GLY A 94 28.33 8.03 2.94
CA GLY A 94 28.32 7.62 4.33
C GLY A 94 26.92 7.45 4.93
N PRO A 95 26.85 6.95 6.17
CA PRO A 95 25.59 6.49 6.79
C PRO A 95 24.60 7.63 7.09
N THR A 96 25.08 8.85 7.34
CA THR A 96 24.22 10.02 7.64
C THR A 96 23.36 10.41 6.45
N TYR A 97 23.91 10.40 5.24
CA TYR A 97 23.14 10.74 4.04
C TYR A 97 22.18 9.62 3.66
N ALA A 98 22.56 8.36 3.88
CA ALA A 98 21.67 7.22 3.69
C ALA A 98 20.49 7.24 4.66
N SER A 99 20.70 7.62 5.92
CA SER A 99 19.61 7.74 6.91
C SER A 99 18.68 8.91 6.63
N ILE A 100 19.20 10.06 6.14
CA ILE A 100 18.38 11.19 5.68
C ILE A 100 17.53 10.78 4.48
N LEU A 101 18.14 10.13 3.47
CA LEU A 101 17.41 9.64 2.29
C LEU A 101 16.28 8.70 2.70
N TRP A 102 16.56 7.78 3.63
CA TRP A 102 15.57 6.86 4.17
C TRP A 102 14.45 7.58 4.95
N ALA A 103 14.82 8.52 5.83
CA ALA A 103 13.87 9.31 6.61
C ALA A 103 12.94 10.14 5.72
N VAL A 104 13.48 10.76 4.66
CA VAL A 104 12.69 11.51 3.66
C VAL A 104 11.78 10.56 2.89
N GLY A 105 12.28 9.41 2.44
CA GLY A 105 11.46 8.40 1.76
C GLY A 105 10.29 7.92 2.62
N MET A 106 10.54 7.56 3.88
CA MET A 106 9.51 7.14 4.83
C MET A 106 8.57 8.29 5.23
N GLY A 107 9.09 9.52 5.35
CA GLY A 107 8.31 10.72 5.63
C GLY A 107 7.34 11.05 4.50
N LEU A 108 7.78 10.97 3.24
CA LEU A 108 6.92 11.16 2.06
C LEU A 108 5.86 10.06 1.95
N LEU A 109 6.21 8.80 2.26
CA LEU A 109 5.24 7.71 2.36
C LEU A 109 4.20 7.98 3.46
N GLY A 110 4.65 8.47 4.63
CA GLY A 110 3.78 8.84 5.74
C GLY A 110 2.83 10.00 5.42
N ILE A 111 3.32 11.06 4.76
CA ILE A 111 2.50 12.19 4.33
C ILE A 111 1.50 11.75 3.25
N GLY A 112 1.95 10.94 2.29
CA GLY A 112 1.08 10.35 1.28
C GLY A 112 -0.07 9.57 1.93
N LEU A 113 0.24 8.72 2.91
CA LEU A 113 -0.73 7.96 3.71
C LEU A 113 -1.67 8.86 4.52
N ALA A 114 -1.16 9.91 5.17
CA ALA A 114 -1.97 10.86 5.93
C ALA A 114 -2.92 11.67 5.04
N ALA A 115 -2.53 11.96 3.79
CA ALA A 115 -3.38 12.66 2.82
C ALA A 115 -4.57 11.82 2.32
N ILE A 116 -4.56 10.50 2.52
CA ILE A 116 -5.64 9.58 2.09
C ILE A 116 -6.74 9.47 3.15
N GLY A 117 -6.41 9.61 4.44
CA GLY A 117 -7.37 9.57 5.54
C GLY A 117 -8.55 10.57 5.42
N PRO A 118 -8.32 11.84 5.01
CA PRO A 118 -9.38 12.83 4.81
C PRO A 118 -10.33 12.53 3.66
N TRP A 119 -9.87 11.90 2.57
CA TRP A 119 -10.70 11.61 1.39
C TRP A 119 -11.81 10.58 1.67
N ILE A 120 -11.67 9.77 2.71
CA ILE A 120 -12.69 8.80 3.14
C ILE A 120 -13.78 9.47 4.02
N HIS A 121 -13.47 10.62 4.64
CA HIS A 121 -14.44 11.35 5.47
C HIS A 121 -15.37 12.27 4.66
N GLY A 122 -15.06 12.54 3.38
CA GLY A 122 -15.88 13.40 2.51
C GLY A 122 -17.20 12.79 2.04
N ASP A 123 -17.30 11.45 2.02
CA ASP A 123 -18.48 10.75 1.52
C ASP A 123 -19.49 10.36 2.63
N ALA A 124 -19.14 10.54 3.91
CA ALA A 124 -20.00 10.23 5.04
C ALA A 124 -21.13 11.25 5.28
N HIS A 125 -21.20 12.34 4.49
CA HIS A 125 -22.24 13.36 4.56
C HIS A 125 -23.23 13.32 3.38
N ARG A 126 -23.19 12.27 2.55
CA ARG A 126 -24.23 11.99 1.54
C ARG A 126 -24.94 10.67 1.84
N VAL A 127 -25.68 10.66 2.95
CA VAL A 127 -26.79 9.72 3.19
C VAL A 127 -27.97 10.53 3.68
#